data_AF-E3MWH2-F1
#
_entry.id   AF-E3MWH2-F1
#
_cell.length_a   1.000
_cell.length_b   1.000
_cell.length_c   1.000
_cell.angle_alpha   90.00
_cell.angle_beta   90.00
_cell.angle_gamma   90.00
#
_symmetry.space_group_name_H-M   'P 1'
#
loop_
_entity.id
_entity.type
_entity.pdbx_description
1 polymer ?
#
loop_
_entity_poly.entity_id
_entity_poly.type
_entity_poly.pdbx_seq_one_letter_code
_entity_poly.pdbx_strand_id
1 'polypeptide(L)'
;MYSLSKNINCNRLKEINFRFLSPKPPSPLSCYPFPLSLHKSLSPLPTFSRMNRSFSIDSILARKSTVKQKIHSEERLHLIRVFLQSSNLWRRFHSLGTEMIVTKSGRRMFPTLSVIIAGLDPVKNYVVMVDLECIELKRFRYSFHQSKWISTGPGESELPSRMFVHSDSPARGAHWMRAPVSFDKMKLTNNQLDNNGHIIVNSMHKYRPRVHIIEQDGSQMRHTFSFEETEFIAVTAYQNHRITSLKIESNPFAKGFRECEVQGMEMSHLGLGGGGSGTFQSVFPLIFPYFANLAANGIGVEK
;
A
#
# COMPACT_ATOMS: atom_id res chain seq x y z
N MET A 1 44.71 -15.73 36.21
CA MET A 1 45.69 -14.85 36.89
C MET A 1 46.01 -13.69 35.95
N TYR A 2 45.96 -12.45 36.47
CA TYR A 2 46.25 -11.13 35.84
C TYR A 2 45.34 -10.77 34.65
N SER A 3 44.31 -9.90 34.70
CA SER A 3 44.10 -8.58 35.34
C SER A 3 45.19 -7.55 35.05
N LEU A 4 44.87 -6.58 34.18
CA LEU A 4 45.23 -5.18 34.36
C LEU A 4 44.19 -4.27 33.67
N SER A 5 43.41 -3.65 34.55
CA SER A 5 42.55 -2.49 34.32
C SER A 5 43.38 -1.25 33.94
N LYS A 6 42.79 -0.35 33.14
CA LYS A 6 42.85 1.10 33.38
C LYS A 6 41.75 1.83 32.60
N ASN A 7 40.73 2.23 33.35
CA ASN A 7 39.90 3.41 33.09
C ASN A 7 40.78 4.66 32.95
N ILE A 8 40.37 5.63 32.11
CA ILE A 8 40.38 7.08 32.39
C ILE A 8 39.35 7.76 31.47
N ASN A 9 38.76 8.81 32.03
CA ASN A 9 37.48 9.45 31.75
C ASN A 9 37.67 10.82 31.06
N CYS A 10 36.56 11.36 30.56
CA CYS A 10 36.22 12.79 30.41
C CYS A 10 36.76 13.63 29.24
N ASN A 11 35.79 14.07 28.40
CA ASN A 11 35.49 15.45 28.00
C ASN A 11 36.65 16.43 27.74
N ARG A 12 36.66 17.04 26.53
CA ARG A 12 36.26 18.45 26.26
C ARG A 12 36.96 19.06 25.02
N LEU A 13 36.15 19.46 24.04
CA LEU A 13 36.23 20.60 23.09
C LEU A 13 37.54 20.92 22.34
N LYS A 14 37.43 21.06 21.00
CA LYS A 14 37.58 22.33 20.23
C LYS A 14 37.45 22.05 18.71
N GLU A 15 36.41 22.61 18.08
CA GLU A 15 36.48 23.78 17.16
C GLU A 15 37.07 23.48 15.78
N ILE A 16 36.22 23.38 14.74
CA ILE A 16 36.54 23.92 13.41
C ILE A 16 35.27 24.60 12.85
N ASN A 17 35.43 25.90 12.61
CA ASN A 17 34.52 26.80 11.89
C ASN A 17 34.41 26.44 10.40
N PHE A 18 33.21 26.51 9.84
CA PHE A 18 32.99 27.04 8.48
C PHE A 18 31.68 27.83 8.45
N ARG A 19 31.79 29.12 8.08
CA ARG A 19 30.69 30.06 7.84
C ARG A 19 30.26 30.04 6.35
N PHE A 20 29.07 30.61 6.12
CA PHE A 20 28.48 31.17 4.88
C PHE A 20 27.74 30.14 3.98
N LEU A 21 26.47 30.28 3.55
CA LEU A 21 25.46 31.36 3.53
C LEU A 21 24.04 30.75 3.53
N SER A 22 23.07 31.39 4.19
CA SER A 22 21.63 31.07 4.08
C SER A 22 20.90 32.08 3.20
N PRO A 23 19.93 31.70 2.35
CA PRO A 23 19.05 32.64 1.67
C PRO A 23 17.80 32.99 2.50
N LYS A 24 17.42 34.27 2.46
CA LYS A 24 16.21 34.88 3.09
C LYS A 24 14.92 34.54 2.32
N PRO A 25 13.75 34.49 2.98
CA PRO A 25 12.44 34.53 2.34
C PRO A 25 11.87 35.97 2.19
N PRO A 26 10.97 36.24 1.22
CA PRO A 26 10.31 37.54 1.09
C PRO A 26 9.03 37.65 1.93
N SER A 27 8.78 38.87 2.43
CA SER A 27 7.61 39.32 3.20
C SER A 27 6.51 39.93 2.30
N PRO A 28 5.27 40.12 2.81
CA PRO A 28 4.06 40.30 2.00
C PRO A 28 3.65 41.78 1.80
N LEU A 29 2.90 42.06 0.73
CA LEU A 29 2.25 43.36 0.50
C LEU A 29 0.72 43.26 0.64
N SER A 30 0.26 43.87 1.73
CA SER A 30 -0.84 44.85 1.89
C SER A 30 -2.10 44.78 1.01
N CYS A 31 -3.23 44.62 1.71
CA CYS A 31 -4.61 44.99 1.38
C CYS A 31 -4.78 46.47 0.98
N TYR A 32 -5.94 46.81 0.36
CA TYR A 32 -6.84 47.98 0.65
C TYR A 32 -8.02 48.03 -0.37
N PRO A 33 -9.14 48.77 -0.13
CA PRO A 33 -10.47 48.16 0.08
C PRO A 33 -11.59 48.57 -0.92
N PHE A 34 -12.77 47.97 -0.73
CA PHE A 34 -14.09 48.38 -1.26
C PHE A 34 -14.51 49.80 -0.80
N PRO A 35 -15.44 50.49 -1.51
CA PRO A 35 -16.83 50.53 -1.02
C PRO A 35 -17.96 50.53 -2.09
N LEU A 36 -19.19 50.33 -1.59
CA LEU A 36 -20.50 50.26 -2.24
C LEU A 36 -21.09 51.64 -2.66
N SER A 37 -21.90 51.70 -3.73
CA SER A 37 -23.38 51.87 -3.67
C SER A 37 -24.02 52.57 -4.91
N LEU A 38 -25.21 52.06 -5.25
CA LEU A 38 -26.40 52.59 -5.94
C LEU A 38 -26.34 53.84 -6.85
N HIS A 39 -26.90 53.71 -8.07
CA HIS A 39 -28.05 54.52 -8.51
C HIS A 39 -28.89 53.84 -9.60
N LYS A 40 -30.21 54.12 -9.59
CA LYS A 40 -31.31 53.56 -10.40
C LYS A 40 -31.65 54.48 -11.60
N SER A 41 -32.41 53.90 -12.55
CA SER A 41 -33.27 54.52 -13.61
C SER A 41 -32.56 54.92 -14.91
N LEU A 42 -33.10 54.84 -16.14
CA LEU A 42 -34.46 54.71 -16.70
C LEU A 42 -34.35 54.15 -18.15
N SER A 43 -35.38 53.44 -18.64
CA SER A 43 -35.52 52.91 -20.03
C SER A 43 -35.97 53.98 -21.05
N PRO A 44 -35.94 53.73 -22.40
CA PRO A 44 -37.07 53.06 -23.06
C PRO A 44 -36.75 52.10 -24.24
N LEU A 45 -37.76 51.30 -24.58
CA LEU A 45 -37.88 50.23 -25.59
C LEU A 45 -37.74 50.68 -27.05
N PRO A 46 -37.43 49.76 -27.99
CA PRO A 46 -37.92 49.84 -29.36
C PRO A 46 -39.00 48.79 -29.67
N THR A 47 -39.93 49.29 -30.46
CA THR A 47 -41.09 48.72 -31.17
C THR A 47 -40.95 47.31 -31.74
N PHE A 48 -41.99 46.50 -31.50
CA PHE A 48 -42.20 45.18 -32.11
C PHE A 48 -42.80 45.34 -33.51
N SER A 49 -42.02 45.02 -34.55
CA SER A 49 -42.52 44.83 -35.91
C SER A 49 -42.69 43.34 -36.20
N ARG A 50 -43.93 42.99 -36.55
CA ARG A 50 -44.44 41.65 -36.82
C ARG A 50 -43.86 41.12 -38.13
N MET A 51 -43.12 40.02 -38.08
CA MET A 51 -42.73 39.25 -39.27
C MET A 51 -43.27 37.82 -39.16
N ASN A 52 -44.27 37.52 -40.00
CA ASN A 52 -44.76 36.17 -40.27
C ASN A 52 -43.63 35.32 -40.86
N ARG A 53 -43.38 34.14 -40.29
CA ARG A 53 -42.71 33.04 -41.00
C ARG A 53 -43.56 31.78 -40.86
N SER A 54 -44.07 31.32 -41.99
CA SER A 54 -44.74 30.03 -42.16
C SER A 54 -43.75 28.90 -41.89
N PHE A 55 -44.08 28.00 -40.96
CA PHE A 55 -43.35 26.75 -40.77
C PHE A 55 -43.90 25.71 -41.75
N SER A 56 -43.12 25.33 -42.77
CA SER A 56 -43.49 24.21 -43.64
C SER A 56 -43.11 22.88 -42.98
N ILE A 57 -44.05 21.92 -43.01
CA ILE A 57 -43.97 20.60 -42.34
C ILE A 57 -42.78 19.77 -42.86
N ASP A 58 -42.30 20.06 -44.08
CA ASP A 58 -41.17 19.36 -44.71
C ASP A 58 -39.84 19.51 -43.95
N SER A 59 -39.66 20.61 -43.21
CA SER A 59 -38.46 20.86 -42.39
C SER A 59 -38.37 19.99 -41.13
N ILE A 60 -39.50 19.42 -40.69
CA ILE A 60 -39.59 18.56 -39.50
C ILE A 60 -39.27 17.10 -39.87
N LEU A 61 -39.66 16.67 -41.07
CA LEU A 61 -39.41 15.30 -41.55
C LEU A 61 -37.93 15.06 -41.89
N ALA A 62 -37.22 16.08 -42.40
CA ALA A 62 -35.78 16.00 -42.67
C ALA A 62 -34.90 15.94 -41.39
N ARG A 63 -35.41 16.38 -40.24
CA ARG A 63 -34.73 16.26 -38.93
C ARG A 63 -34.87 14.89 -38.29
N LYS A 64 -35.88 14.10 -38.67
CA LYS A 64 -36.10 12.77 -38.07
C LYS A 64 -35.13 11.70 -38.57
N SER A 65 -34.49 11.91 -39.73
CA SER A 65 -33.51 10.97 -40.31
C SER A 65 -32.06 11.19 -39.86
N THR A 66 -31.69 12.37 -39.36
CA THR A 66 -30.32 12.68 -38.88
C THR A 66 -30.14 12.60 -37.36
N VAL A 67 -31.22 12.51 -36.58
CA VAL A 67 -31.15 12.37 -35.11
C VAL A 67 -30.93 10.92 -34.67
N LYS A 68 -31.24 9.92 -35.52
CA LYS A 68 -31.01 8.49 -35.20
C LYS A 68 -29.57 8.01 -35.36
N GLN A 69 -28.67 8.79 -35.95
CA GLN A 69 -27.25 8.43 -36.10
C GLN A 69 -26.29 9.24 -35.21
N LYS A 70 -26.79 10.18 -34.39
CA LYS A 70 -25.95 11.01 -33.49
C LYS A 70 -26.15 10.71 -32.00
N ILE A 71 -26.78 9.56 -31.69
CA ILE A 71 -27.00 9.08 -30.32
C ILE A 71 -26.65 7.58 -30.26
N HIS A 72 -25.44 7.21 -30.71
CA HIS A 72 -24.81 5.95 -30.29
C HIS A 72 -23.28 6.00 -30.42
N SER A 73 -22.69 7.13 -30.04
CA SER A 73 -21.35 7.16 -29.48
C SER A 73 -21.49 7.69 -28.07
N GLU A 74 -22.31 7.00 -27.26
CA GLU A 74 -22.14 7.06 -25.81
C GLU A 74 -20.69 6.66 -25.57
N GLU A 75 -19.89 7.61 -25.08
CA GLU A 75 -18.70 7.27 -24.32
C GLU A 75 -19.14 6.21 -23.33
N ARG A 76 -18.85 4.94 -23.62
CA ARG A 76 -18.87 3.91 -22.59
C ARG A 76 -17.83 4.38 -21.59
N LEU A 77 -18.28 5.09 -20.56
CA LEU A 77 -17.52 5.23 -19.33
C LEU A 77 -17.35 3.80 -18.85
N HIS A 78 -16.22 3.20 -19.21
CA HIS A 78 -15.93 1.85 -18.80
C HIS A 78 -15.76 1.93 -17.28
N LEU A 79 -16.71 1.36 -16.55
CA LEU A 79 -16.63 1.31 -15.10
C LEU A 79 -15.49 0.35 -14.74
N ILE A 80 -14.34 0.93 -14.42
CA ILE A 80 -13.16 0.18 -14.00
C ILE A 80 -13.47 -0.49 -12.67
N ARG A 81 -13.30 -1.82 -12.64
CA ARG A 81 -13.51 -2.66 -11.46
C ARG A 81 -12.24 -3.43 -11.16
N VAL A 82 -11.94 -3.60 -9.88
CA VAL A 82 -10.78 -4.35 -9.39
C VAL A 82 -11.25 -5.32 -8.33
N PHE A 83 -10.89 -6.59 -8.47
CA PHE A 83 -11.28 -7.67 -7.58
C PHE A 83 -10.04 -8.26 -6.91
N LEU A 84 -10.06 -8.41 -5.58
CA LEU A 84 -8.97 -9.03 -4.84
C LEU A 84 -8.94 -10.55 -5.08
N GLN A 85 -7.80 -11.07 -5.51
CA GLN A 85 -7.59 -12.51 -5.64
C GLN A 85 -7.40 -13.14 -4.25
N SER A 86 -7.85 -14.39 -4.09
CA SER A 86 -7.69 -15.15 -2.84
C SER A 86 -8.26 -14.42 -1.61
N SER A 87 -9.35 -13.67 -1.78
CA SER A 87 -10.00 -12.89 -0.72
C SER A 87 -10.36 -13.72 0.51
N ASN A 88 -10.68 -15.01 0.33
CA ASN A 88 -10.90 -15.94 1.45
C ASN A 88 -9.68 -16.08 2.37
N LEU A 89 -8.48 -16.16 1.81
CA LEU A 89 -7.24 -16.25 2.58
C LEU A 89 -6.95 -14.92 3.29
N TRP A 90 -7.13 -13.80 2.59
CA TRP A 90 -7.01 -12.47 3.19
C TRP A 90 -7.96 -12.28 4.37
N ARG A 91 -9.24 -12.66 4.23
CA ARG A 91 -10.22 -12.59 5.33
C ARG A 91 -9.84 -13.45 6.54
N ARG A 92 -9.23 -14.62 6.32
CA ARG A 92 -8.71 -15.46 7.42
C ARG A 92 -7.54 -14.80 8.16
N PHE A 93 -6.65 -14.10 7.46
CA PHE A 93 -5.60 -13.32 8.11
C PHE A 93 -6.15 -12.09 8.82
N HIS A 94 -7.08 -11.38 8.17
CA HIS A 94 -7.70 -10.17 8.69
C HIS A 94 -8.43 -10.42 10.01
N SER A 95 -9.18 -11.52 10.14
CA SER A 95 -9.87 -11.88 11.38
C SER A 95 -8.95 -12.15 12.58
N LEU A 96 -7.66 -12.40 12.32
CA LEU A 96 -6.63 -12.61 13.35
C LEU A 96 -5.76 -11.36 13.58
N GLY A 97 -5.96 -10.30 12.78
CA GLY A 97 -5.09 -9.14 12.71
C GLY A 97 -3.82 -9.45 11.91
N THR A 98 -3.89 -9.27 10.59
CA THR A 98 -2.79 -9.59 9.68
C THR A 98 -1.48 -8.93 10.11
N GLU A 99 -0.40 -9.72 10.14
CA GLU A 99 0.96 -9.22 10.38
C GLU A 99 1.84 -9.43 9.15
N MET A 100 2.66 -8.43 8.82
CA MET A 100 3.65 -8.49 7.74
C MET A 100 5.04 -8.23 8.30
N ILE A 101 5.97 -9.14 8.02
CA ILE A 101 7.37 -9.01 8.44
C ILE A 101 8.06 -7.92 7.61
N VAL A 102 8.81 -7.06 8.28
CA VAL A 102 9.71 -6.07 7.66
C VAL A 102 11.15 -6.35 8.05
N THR A 103 12.07 -6.15 7.11
CA THR A 103 13.51 -6.39 7.31
C THR A 103 14.32 -5.29 6.64
N LYS A 104 15.58 -5.11 7.05
CA LYS A 104 16.48 -4.11 6.46
C LYS A 104 16.64 -4.28 4.94
N SER A 105 16.75 -5.53 4.46
CA SER A 105 16.93 -5.89 3.05
C SER A 105 15.63 -5.97 2.25
N GLY A 106 14.47 -5.72 2.88
CA GLY A 106 13.16 -5.86 2.26
C GLY A 106 12.61 -7.29 2.32
N ARG A 107 11.33 -7.43 2.70
CA ARG A 107 10.61 -8.71 2.78
C ARG A 107 9.36 -8.69 1.91
N ARG A 108 9.11 -9.76 1.16
CA ARG A 108 7.88 -9.92 0.36
C ARG A 108 6.66 -10.09 1.26
N MET A 109 5.54 -9.54 0.84
CA MET A 109 4.26 -9.74 1.52
C MET A 109 3.76 -11.18 1.35
N PHE A 110 3.06 -11.67 2.37
CA PHE A 110 2.27 -12.89 2.29
C PHE A 110 0.98 -12.72 3.10
N PRO A 111 -0.22 -13.01 2.59
CA PRO A 111 -0.50 -13.39 1.21
C PRO A 111 -0.02 -12.33 0.23
N THR A 112 0.29 -12.74 -0.99
CA THR A 112 0.67 -11.80 -2.05
C THR A 112 -0.55 -10.99 -2.46
N LEU A 113 -0.39 -9.66 -2.58
CA LEU A 113 -1.44 -8.81 -3.14
C LEU A 113 -1.53 -9.11 -4.63
N SER A 114 -2.67 -9.64 -5.07
CA SER A 114 -2.98 -9.84 -6.47
C SER A 114 -4.41 -9.47 -6.76
N VAL A 115 -4.65 -8.84 -7.91
CA VAL A 115 -5.94 -8.29 -8.29
C VAL A 115 -6.31 -8.66 -9.71
N ILE A 116 -7.60 -8.80 -9.98
CA ILE A 116 -8.16 -8.94 -11.32
C ILE A 116 -8.76 -7.60 -11.70
N ILE A 117 -8.34 -7.04 -12.83
CA ILE A 117 -8.80 -5.75 -13.32
C ILE A 117 -9.78 -5.97 -14.48
N ALA A 118 -10.87 -5.22 -14.50
CA ALA A 118 -11.88 -5.26 -15.56
C ALA A 118 -12.35 -3.85 -15.92
N GLY A 119 -12.81 -3.66 -17.15
CA GLY A 119 -13.37 -2.38 -17.61
C GLY A 119 -12.32 -1.32 -17.95
N LEU A 120 -11.09 -1.70 -18.31
CA LEU A 120 -10.15 -0.78 -18.95
C LEU A 120 -10.44 -0.68 -20.44
N ASP A 121 -10.06 0.43 -21.07
CA ASP A 121 -10.02 0.52 -22.53
C ASP A 121 -8.90 -0.42 -23.04
N PRO A 122 -9.21 -1.42 -23.91
CA PRO A 122 -8.21 -2.36 -24.39
C PRO A 122 -7.02 -1.73 -25.13
N VAL A 123 -7.20 -0.55 -25.71
CA VAL A 123 -6.22 0.10 -26.60
C VAL A 123 -5.30 1.07 -25.85
N LYS A 124 -5.82 1.76 -24.83
CA LYS A 124 -5.06 2.76 -24.06
C LYS A 124 -4.00 2.14 -23.16
N ASN A 125 -2.94 2.91 -22.88
CA ASN A 125 -1.88 2.53 -21.95
C ASN A 125 -2.21 2.94 -20.51
N TYR A 126 -1.89 2.05 -19.58
CA TYR A 126 -2.09 2.24 -18.15
C TYR A 126 -0.82 1.89 -17.38
N VAL A 127 -0.55 2.66 -16.33
CA VAL A 127 0.42 2.34 -15.29
C VAL A 127 -0.35 1.83 -14.08
N VAL A 128 0.08 0.67 -13.56
CA VAL A 128 -0.50 0.07 -12.35
C VAL A 128 0.57 0.07 -11.26
N MET A 129 0.22 0.63 -10.09
CA MET A 129 1.13 0.78 -8.97
C MET A 129 0.41 0.58 -7.64
N VAL A 130 1.18 0.36 -6.57
CA VAL A 130 0.68 0.21 -5.20
C VAL A 130 1.38 1.18 -4.28
N ASP A 131 0.62 1.83 -3.41
CA ASP A 131 1.15 2.51 -2.23
C ASP A 131 0.59 1.89 -0.95
N LEU A 132 1.12 2.33 0.20
CA LEU A 132 0.62 1.95 1.51
C LEU A 132 0.15 3.19 2.26
N GLU A 133 -1.13 3.23 2.57
CA GLU A 133 -1.74 4.24 3.43
C GLU A 133 -1.59 3.82 4.89
N CYS A 134 -1.07 4.71 5.73
CA CYS A 134 -1.10 4.51 7.18
C CYS A 134 -2.51 4.86 7.69
N ILE A 135 -3.20 3.89 8.29
CA ILE A 135 -4.63 4.04 8.62
C ILE A 135 -4.80 4.84 9.91
N GLU A 136 -3.87 4.66 10.84
CA GLU A 136 -3.90 5.30 12.14
C GLU A 136 -2.51 5.85 12.43
N LEU A 137 -2.43 7.15 12.73
CA LEU A 137 -1.24 7.81 13.28
C LEU A 137 -1.03 7.39 14.75
N LYS A 138 -1.06 6.07 15.01
CA LYS A 138 -0.91 5.44 16.32
C LYS A 138 0.11 4.32 16.22
N ARG A 139 0.86 4.17 17.30
CA ARG A 139 1.71 3.01 17.51
C ARG A 139 0.93 1.92 18.24
N PHE A 140 1.08 0.68 17.79
CA PHE A 140 0.44 -0.48 18.40
C PHE A 140 1.43 -1.33 19.19
N ARG A 141 0.92 -2.07 20.17
CA ARG A 141 1.61 -3.13 20.89
C ARG A 141 0.69 -4.33 21.00
N TYR A 142 1.25 -5.52 20.84
CA TYR A 142 0.51 -6.74 21.11
C TYR A 142 0.51 -7.06 22.61
N SER A 143 -0.68 -7.29 23.17
CA SER A 143 -0.86 -7.74 24.55
C SER A 143 -1.04 -9.25 24.57
N PHE A 144 -0.01 -9.98 24.99
CA PHE A 144 -0.01 -11.44 25.03
C PHE A 144 -1.08 -12.01 25.98
N HIS A 145 -1.25 -11.41 27.15
CA HIS A 145 -2.28 -11.84 28.12
C HIS A 145 -3.71 -11.70 27.57
N GLN A 146 -3.94 -10.71 26.70
CA GLN A 146 -5.25 -10.44 26.13
C GLN A 146 -5.38 -10.94 24.69
N SER A 147 -4.31 -11.52 24.13
CA SER A 147 -4.21 -11.95 22.73
C SER A 147 -4.71 -10.90 21.72
N LYS A 148 -4.41 -9.62 21.95
CA LYS A 148 -4.96 -8.50 21.16
C LYS A 148 -3.98 -7.36 20.93
N TRP A 149 -4.17 -6.64 19.83
CA TRP A 149 -3.48 -5.40 19.53
C TRP A 149 -4.08 -4.23 20.33
N ILE A 150 -3.22 -3.41 20.93
CA ILE A 150 -3.59 -2.24 21.74
C ILE A 150 -2.81 -1.03 21.25
N SER A 151 -3.47 0.12 21.09
CA SER A 151 -2.79 1.39 20.80
C SER A 151 -2.03 1.89 22.03
N THR A 152 -0.75 2.22 21.87
CA THR A 152 0.13 2.65 22.99
C THR A 152 0.45 4.14 22.99
N GLY A 153 -0.08 4.91 22.04
CA GLY A 153 0.16 6.34 21.94
C GLY A 153 0.19 6.84 20.49
N PRO A 154 0.57 8.12 20.29
CA PRO A 154 0.74 8.68 18.95
C PRO A 154 1.81 7.91 18.17
N GLY A 155 1.58 7.76 16.87
CA GLY A 155 2.50 7.13 15.94
C GLY A 155 3.70 8.01 15.60
N GLU A 156 4.68 7.40 14.94
CA GLU A 156 5.80 8.14 14.34
C GLU A 156 5.32 8.93 13.11
N SER A 157 5.98 10.04 12.79
CA SER A 157 5.64 10.85 11.61
C SER A 157 5.63 9.99 10.35
N GLU A 158 4.62 10.18 9.51
CA GLU A 158 4.55 9.51 8.21
C GLU A 158 5.75 9.87 7.35
N LEU A 159 6.40 8.84 6.82
CA LEU A 159 7.43 8.99 5.81
C LEU A 159 6.74 9.27 4.45
N PRO A 160 7.42 9.93 3.50
CA PRO A 160 6.90 10.06 2.15
C PRO A 160 6.53 8.67 1.61
N SER A 161 5.24 8.47 1.31
CA SER A 161 4.73 7.20 0.79
C SER A 161 5.48 6.85 -0.50
N ARG A 162 6.24 5.75 -0.48
CA ARG A 162 6.90 5.22 -1.67
C ARG A 162 5.91 4.33 -2.42
N MET A 163 5.75 4.63 -3.71
CA MET A 163 4.94 3.82 -4.62
C MET A 163 5.78 2.70 -5.20
N PHE A 164 5.22 1.50 -5.28
CA PHE A 164 5.75 0.38 -6.04
C PHE A 164 5.03 0.29 -7.39
N VAL A 165 5.76 0.49 -8.48
CA VAL A 165 5.22 0.37 -9.83
C VAL A 165 5.34 -1.08 -10.30
N HIS A 166 4.25 -1.65 -10.84
CA HIS A 166 4.27 -3.01 -11.37
C HIS A 166 5.24 -3.10 -12.57
N SER A 167 6.02 -4.18 -12.68
CA SER A 167 7.09 -4.31 -13.68
C SER A 167 6.61 -4.22 -15.13
N ASP A 168 5.35 -4.58 -15.37
CA ASP A 168 4.74 -4.54 -16.70
C ASP A 168 4.23 -3.14 -17.08
N SER A 169 4.35 -2.15 -16.19
CA SER A 169 3.93 -0.78 -16.50
C SER A 169 4.97 -0.03 -17.34
N PRO A 170 4.54 0.80 -18.30
CA PRO A 170 3.16 0.94 -18.80
C PRO A 170 2.77 -0.22 -19.75
N ALA A 171 1.50 -0.62 -19.73
CA ALA A 171 0.96 -1.59 -20.68
C ALA A 171 -0.50 -1.28 -21.07
N ARG A 172 -0.94 -1.85 -22.20
CA ARG A 172 -2.30 -1.67 -22.71
C ARG A 172 -3.36 -2.25 -21.77
N GLY A 173 -4.57 -1.68 -21.76
CA GLY A 173 -5.67 -2.22 -20.96
C GLY A 173 -5.97 -3.69 -21.25
N ALA A 174 -5.82 -4.13 -22.51
CA ALA A 174 -5.95 -5.54 -22.89
C ALA A 174 -4.94 -6.46 -22.19
N HIS A 175 -3.73 -5.97 -21.90
CA HIS A 175 -2.71 -6.72 -21.15
C HIS A 175 -3.12 -6.91 -19.70
N TRP A 176 -3.55 -5.84 -19.04
CA TRP A 176 -3.93 -5.84 -17.63
C TRP A 176 -5.20 -6.65 -17.33
N MET A 177 -6.11 -6.75 -18.29
CA MET A 177 -7.35 -7.52 -18.14
C MET A 177 -7.21 -9.01 -18.51
N ARG A 178 -6.05 -9.45 -19.04
CA ARG A 178 -5.85 -10.83 -19.52
C ARG A 178 -5.70 -11.86 -18.40
N ALA A 179 -5.10 -11.47 -17.27
CA ALA A 179 -4.80 -12.34 -16.15
C ALA A 179 -4.72 -11.54 -14.85
N PRO A 180 -4.75 -12.18 -13.67
CA PRO A 180 -4.50 -11.50 -12.40
C PRO A 180 -3.14 -10.79 -12.39
N VAL A 181 -3.14 -9.54 -11.92
CA VAL A 181 -1.95 -8.72 -11.73
C VAL A 181 -1.41 -9.00 -10.33
N SER A 182 -0.15 -9.40 -10.21
CA SER A 182 0.44 -9.83 -8.93
C SER A 182 1.59 -8.91 -8.53
N PHE A 183 1.61 -8.49 -7.27
CA PHE A 183 2.68 -7.68 -6.69
C PHE A 183 3.65 -8.54 -5.86
N ASP A 184 4.04 -9.70 -6.39
CA ASP A 184 4.91 -10.69 -5.73
C ASP A 184 6.36 -10.20 -5.52
N LYS A 185 6.83 -9.31 -6.40
CA LYS A 185 8.15 -8.67 -6.30
C LYS A 185 8.20 -7.52 -5.30
N MET A 186 7.05 -7.04 -4.82
CA MET A 186 6.98 -5.93 -3.87
C MET A 186 7.56 -6.35 -2.51
N LYS A 187 8.43 -5.50 -1.96
CA LYS A 187 9.10 -5.73 -0.67
C LYS A 187 8.88 -4.56 0.28
N LEU A 188 8.71 -4.91 1.56
CA LEU A 188 8.56 -3.98 2.68
C LEU A 188 9.85 -3.92 3.49
N THR A 189 10.30 -2.71 3.83
CA THR A 189 11.50 -2.47 4.64
C THR A 189 11.21 -1.48 5.76
N ASN A 190 11.95 -1.59 6.85
CA ASN A 190 12.00 -0.58 7.92
C ASN A 190 13.26 0.31 7.83
N ASN A 191 14.07 0.15 6.79
CA ASN A 191 15.24 0.99 6.55
C ASN A 191 14.81 2.31 5.89
N GLN A 192 14.89 3.41 6.63
CA GLN A 192 14.55 4.75 6.13
C GLN A 192 15.48 5.23 5.01
N LEU A 193 16.69 4.65 4.92
CA LEU A 193 17.71 4.98 3.92
C LEU A 193 17.77 3.93 2.79
N ASP A 194 16.67 3.22 2.54
CA ASP A 194 16.62 2.23 1.47
C ASP A 194 16.80 2.88 0.09
N ASN A 195 17.73 2.37 -0.71
CA ASN A 195 17.99 2.82 -2.09
C ASN A 195 17.53 1.79 -3.14
N ASN A 196 16.89 0.71 -2.72
CA ASN A 196 16.50 -0.42 -3.57
C ASN A 196 15.09 -0.27 -4.14
N GLY A 197 14.40 0.84 -3.83
CA GLY A 197 13.03 1.08 -4.27
C GLY A 197 11.99 0.24 -3.51
N HIS A 198 12.34 -0.27 -2.33
CA HIS A 198 11.38 -0.95 -1.46
C HIS A 198 10.41 0.06 -0.84
N ILE A 199 9.20 -0.40 -0.49
CA ILE A 199 8.27 0.43 0.28
C ILE A 199 8.74 0.47 1.73
N ILE A 200 8.98 1.68 2.23
CA ILE A 200 9.42 1.91 3.60
C ILE A 200 8.20 2.06 4.48
N VAL A 201 8.15 1.30 5.58
CA VAL A 201 7.09 1.37 6.58
C VAL A 201 7.68 1.39 7.99
N ASN A 202 6.97 2.04 8.90
CA ASN A 202 7.32 2.02 10.32
C ASN A 202 6.78 0.72 10.93
N SER A 203 7.62 0.05 11.72
CA SER A 203 7.18 -1.13 12.46
C SER A 203 6.12 -0.72 13.51
N MET A 204 5.24 -1.65 13.84
CA MET A 204 4.16 -1.49 14.82
C MET A 204 3.09 -0.46 14.43
N HIS A 205 2.96 -0.15 13.14
CA HIS A 205 1.93 0.71 12.58
C HIS A 205 1.04 -0.09 11.62
N LYS A 206 -0.21 0.38 11.47
CA LYS A 206 -1.25 -0.28 10.67
C LYS A 206 -1.34 0.37 9.30
N TYR A 207 -1.27 -0.45 8.25
CA TYR A 207 -1.26 -0.02 6.86
C TYR A 207 -2.38 -0.68 6.06
N ARG A 208 -2.86 0.03 5.03
CA ARG A 208 -3.76 -0.49 4.00
C ARG A 208 -3.13 -0.31 2.63
N PRO A 209 -2.93 -1.38 1.85
CA PRO A 209 -2.54 -1.26 0.46
C PRO A 209 -3.60 -0.57 -0.40
N ARG A 210 -3.16 0.33 -1.29
CA ARG A 210 -4.02 0.92 -2.31
C ARG A 210 -3.42 0.64 -3.69
N VAL A 211 -4.25 0.11 -4.58
CA VAL A 211 -3.90 -0.13 -5.97
C VAL A 211 -4.34 1.07 -6.79
N HIS A 212 -3.42 1.68 -7.52
CA HIS A 212 -3.69 2.78 -8.42
C HIS A 212 -3.57 2.32 -9.88
N ILE A 213 -4.52 2.75 -10.71
CA ILE A 213 -4.51 2.57 -12.15
C ILE A 213 -4.56 3.96 -12.78
N ILE A 214 -3.53 4.30 -13.56
CA ILE A 214 -3.36 5.63 -14.16
C ILE A 214 -3.32 5.49 -15.67
N GLU A 215 -4.28 6.12 -16.35
CA GLU A 215 -4.31 6.21 -17.82
C GLU A 215 -3.23 7.17 -18.33
N GLN A 216 -2.41 6.75 -19.30
CA GLN A 216 -1.33 7.58 -19.85
C GLN A 216 -1.78 8.42 -21.07
N ASP A 217 -2.73 7.92 -21.86
CA ASP A 217 -3.06 8.47 -23.18
C ASP A 217 -4.23 9.48 -23.14
N GLY A 218 -4.14 10.51 -22.28
CA GLY A 218 -5.15 11.57 -22.22
C GLY A 218 -5.25 12.25 -20.84
N SER A 219 -6.39 12.08 -20.19
CA SER A 219 -6.81 12.82 -18.97
C SER A 219 -5.93 12.60 -17.73
N GLN A 220 -4.93 11.71 -17.78
CA GLN A 220 -4.15 11.26 -16.60
C GLN A 220 -5.05 10.85 -15.42
N MET A 221 -6.22 10.26 -15.74
CA MET A 221 -7.22 9.92 -14.75
C MET A 221 -6.67 8.78 -13.88
N ARG A 222 -6.71 9.00 -12.56
CA ARG A 222 -6.22 8.07 -11.56
C ARG A 222 -7.40 7.42 -10.83
N HIS A 223 -7.50 6.11 -10.96
CA HIS A 223 -8.43 5.29 -10.20
C HIS A 223 -7.69 4.63 -9.04
N THR A 224 -8.26 4.67 -7.84
CA THR A 224 -7.66 4.09 -6.63
C THR A 224 -8.62 3.09 -6.01
N PHE A 225 -8.11 1.91 -5.68
CA PHE A 225 -8.87 0.82 -5.08
C PHE A 225 -8.15 0.34 -3.83
N SER A 226 -8.90 0.05 -2.77
CA SER A 226 -8.36 -0.53 -1.53
C SER A 226 -9.34 -1.57 -1.00
N PHE A 227 -8.81 -2.53 -0.23
CA PHE A 227 -9.56 -3.65 0.31
C PHE A 227 -9.33 -3.70 1.82
N GLU A 228 -10.39 -3.63 2.62
CA GLU A 228 -10.29 -3.61 4.09
C GLU A 228 -9.65 -4.89 4.63
N GLU A 229 -9.91 -6.04 4.01
CA GLU A 229 -9.31 -7.31 4.43
C GLU A 229 -7.79 -7.39 4.16
N THR A 230 -7.21 -6.44 3.41
CA THR A 230 -5.77 -6.38 3.13
C THR A 230 -4.98 -5.55 4.13
N GLU A 231 -5.65 -4.97 5.13
CA GLU A 231 -5.00 -4.28 6.23
C GLU A 231 -4.04 -5.19 7.00
N PHE A 232 -2.92 -4.62 7.43
CA PHE A 232 -1.94 -5.32 8.23
C PHE A 232 -1.18 -4.40 9.18
N ILE A 233 -0.57 -4.99 10.20
CA ILE A 233 0.42 -4.33 11.06
C ILE A 233 1.81 -4.78 10.62
N ALA A 234 2.68 -3.81 10.34
CA ALA A 234 4.09 -4.09 10.04
C ALA A 234 4.81 -4.52 11.32
N VAL A 235 5.54 -5.63 11.31
CA VAL A 235 6.25 -6.16 12.48
C VAL A 235 7.64 -6.64 12.10
N THR A 236 8.60 -6.59 13.02
CA THR A 236 9.93 -7.18 12.80
C THR A 236 9.97 -8.67 13.11
N ALA A 237 9.05 -9.13 13.97
CA ALA A 237 8.80 -10.52 14.29
C ALA A 237 7.30 -10.70 14.57
N TYR A 238 6.75 -11.88 14.26
CA TYR A 238 5.34 -12.16 14.53
C TYR A 238 5.04 -12.08 16.02
N GLN A 239 3.87 -11.53 16.36
CA GLN A 239 3.40 -11.38 17.74
C GLN A 239 2.31 -12.41 18.05
N ASN A 240 1.30 -12.50 17.18
CA ASN A 240 0.23 -13.48 17.32
C ASN A 240 0.67 -14.85 16.78
N HIS A 241 0.79 -15.84 17.67
CA HIS A 241 1.17 -17.21 17.27
C HIS A 241 0.18 -17.82 16.26
N ARG A 242 -1.11 -17.45 16.30
CA ARG A 242 -2.12 -17.94 15.34
C ARG A 242 -1.86 -17.44 13.93
N ILE A 243 -1.32 -16.22 13.78
CA ILE A 243 -0.85 -15.72 12.49
C ILE A 243 0.32 -16.57 12.00
N THR A 244 1.29 -16.87 12.87
CA THR A 244 2.45 -17.71 12.54
C THR A 244 2.01 -19.09 12.02
N SER A 245 1.12 -19.78 12.74
CA SER A 245 0.55 -21.06 12.30
C SER A 245 -0.12 -20.94 10.93
N LEU A 246 -0.97 -19.92 10.75
CA LEU A 246 -1.64 -19.71 9.45
C LEU A 246 -0.65 -19.41 8.32
N LYS A 247 0.44 -18.66 8.58
CA LYS A 247 1.51 -18.44 7.59
C LYS A 247 2.19 -19.77 7.24
N ILE A 248 2.49 -20.62 8.23
CA ILE A 248 3.14 -21.91 8.01
C ILE A 248 2.23 -22.81 7.14
N GLU A 249 0.96 -22.94 7.51
CA GLU A 249 -0.04 -23.76 6.80
C GLU A 249 -0.26 -23.31 5.36
N SER A 250 -0.32 -22.00 5.10
CA SER A 250 -0.76 -21.46 3.81
C SER A 250 0.37 -21.03 2.88
N ASN A 251 1.57 -20.73 3.39
CA ASN A 251 2.70 -20.28 2.56
C ASN A 251 3.50 -21.47 2.02
N PRO A 252 3.59 -21.69 0.70
CA PRO A 252 4.37 -22.80 0.12
C PRO A 252 5.84 -22.81 0.56
N PHE A 253 6.44 -21.64 0.79
CA PHE A 253 7.83 -21.51 1.22
C PHE A 253 8.06 -21.88 2.69
N ALA A 254 7.01 -22.12 3.47
CA ALA A 254 7.08 -22.55 4.87
C ALA A 254 6.82 -24.06 5.04
N LYS A 255 6.81 -24.84 3.95
CA LYS A 255 6.50 -26.28 3.97
C LYS A 255 7.35 -27.06 4.98
N GLY A 256 8.65 -26.79 5.09
CA GLY A 256 9.54 -27.51 6.00
C GLY A 256 9.16 -27.43 7.49
N PHE A 257 8.46 -26.37 7.91
CA PHE A 257 7.98 -26.26 9.29
C PHE A 257 6.74 -27.12 9.58
N ARG A 258 5.98 -27.50 8.54
CA ARG A 258 4.79 -28.35 8.70
C ARG A 258 5.18 -29.77 9.08
N GLU A 259 6.32 -30.23 8.57
CA GLU A 259 6.80 -31.60 8.76
C GLU A 259 7.47 -31.78 10.14
N CYS A 260 8.07 -30.72 10.71
CA CYS A 260 8.65 -30.76 12.07
C CYS A 260 7.60 -30.92 13.19
N GLU A 261 6.38 -30.42 13.03
CA GLU A 261 5.31 -30.63 14.03
C GLU A 261 4.90 -32.11 14.11
N VAL A 262 4.97 -32.84 12.99
CA VAL A 262 4.57 -34.25 12.91
C VAL A 262 5.62 -35.17 13.57
N GLN A 263 6.91 -34.89 13.41
CA GLN A 263 7.98 -35.68 14.06
C GLN A 263 8.05 -35.49 15.58
N GLY A 264 7.57 -34.35 16.10
CA GLY A 264 7.46 -34.13 17.55
C GLY A 264 6.40 -35.01 18.23
N MET A 265 5.36 -35.43 17.50
CA MET A 265 4.35 -36.35 18.04
C MET A 265 4.83 -37.82 18.04
N GLU A 266 5.63 -38.23 17.06
CA GLU A 266 6.10 -39.63 16.97
C GLU A 266 7.09 -40.01 18.10
N MET A 267 7.88 -39.06 18.57
CA MET A 267 8.81 -39.27 19.70
C MET A 267 8.12 -39.45 21.06
N SER A 268 6.83 -39.11 21.17
CA SER A 268 6.07 -39.33 22.41
C SER A 268 5.64 -40.80 22.59
N HIS A 269 5.68 -41.62 21.53
CA HIS A 269 5.31 -43.04 21.57
C HIS A 269 6.49 -43.99 21.87
N LEU A 270 7.72 -43.46 22.00
CA LEU A 270 8.93 -44.25 22.29
C LEU A 270 9.50 -44.08 23.71
N GLY A 271 8.70 -43.54 24.65
CA GLY A 271 8.93 -43.79 26.08
C GLY A 271 10.30 -43.41 26.65
N LEU A 272 10.94 -42.34 26.14
CA LEU A 272 12.16 -41.80 26.76
C LEU A 272 11.88 -40.41 27.32
N GLY A 273 11.43 -40.40 28.58
CA GLY A 273 11.38 -39.19 29.40
C GLY A 273 12.79 -38.73 29.78
N GLY A 274 13.10 -37.47 29.49
CA GLY A 274 14.31 -36.77 29.93
C GLY A 274 14.05 -35.26 29.91
N GLY A 275 14.07 -34.65 31.09
CA GLY A 275 13.51 -33.33 31.36
C GLY A 275 14.06 -32.17 30.52
N GLY A 276 13.14 -31.29 30.12
CA GLY A 276 13.40 -30.02 29.46
C GLY A 276 12.11 -29.51 28.82
N SER A 277 11.23 -28.90 29.61
CA SER A 277 9.95 -28.32 29.16
C SER A 277 10.16 -27.03 28.35
N GLY A 278 10.97 -27.09 27.29
CA GLY A 278 10.98 -26.10 26.23
C GLY A 278 9.93 -26.52 25.21
N THR A 279 8.68 -26.07 25.38
CA THR A 279 7.67 -26.24 24.34
C THR A 279 8.21 -25.69 23.03
N PHE A 280 8.09 -26.43 21.93
CA PHE A 280 8.56 -26.02 20.60
C PHE A 280 8.10 -24.59 20.24
N GLN A 281 6.93 -24.17 20.74
CA GLN A 281 6.40 -22.80 20.65
C GLN A 281 7.31 -21.69 21.22
N SER A 282 8.16 -21.99 22.22
CA SER A 282 9.03 -21.02 22.89
C SER A 282 10.30 -20.64 22.12
N VAL A 283 10.77 -21.50 21.21
CA VAL A 283 11.96 -21.26 20.37
C VAL A 283 11.60 -20.76 18.96
N PHE A 284 10.33 -20.88 18.53
CA PHE A 284 9.85 -20.39 17.23
C PHE A 284 10.09 -18.90 16.96
N PRO A 285 9.89 -17.98 17.92
CA PRO A 285 10.15 -16.55 17.69
C PRO A 285 11.64 -16.24 17.43
N LEU A 286 12.55 -17.12 17.84
CA LEU A 286 14.00 -16.98 17.65
C LEU A 286 14.50 -17.68 16.37
N ILE A 287 13.81 -18.73 15.94
CA ILE A 287 14.18 -19.53 14.75
C ILE A 287 13.71 -18.85 13.45
N PHE A 288 12.50 -18.25 13.42
CA PHE A 288 11.96 -17.67 12.19
C PHE A 288 12.74 -16.46 11.64
N PRO A 289 13.23 -15.50 12.45
CA PRO A 289 14.09 -14.42 11.97
C PRO A 289 15.47 -14.90 11.52
N TYR A 290 15.98 -15.98 12.14
CA TYR A 290 17.31 -16.52 11.87
C TYR A 290 17.37 -17.21 10.50
N PHE A 291 16.41 -18.10 10.19
CA PHE A 291 16.38 -18.79 8.90
C PHE A 291 15.81 -17.94 7.74
N ALA A 292 14.97 -16.95 8.03
CA ALA A 292 14.49 -16.01 7.01
C ALA A 292 15.59 -15.07 6.49
N ASN A 293 16.62 -14.77 7.29
CA ASN A 293 17.82 -14.04 6.86
C ASN A 293 18.75 -14.91 5.99
N LEU A 294 18.85 -16.22 6.25
CA LEU A 294 19.62 -17.16 5.42
C LEU A 294 19.04 -17.27 4.00
N ALA A 295 17.71 -17.28 3.85
CA ALA A 295 17.07 -17.27 2.53
C ALA A 295 17.23 -15.95 1.76
N ALA A 296 17.54 -14.84 2.44
CA ALA A 296 17.76 -13.54 1.81
C ALA A 296 19.23 -13.31 1.37
N ASN A 297 20.17 -14.07 1.94
CA ASN A 297 21.61 -13.88 1.74
C ASN A 297 22.28 -14.90 0.80
N GLY A 298 21.51 -15.67 0.01
CA GLY A 298 22.03 -16.38 -1.15
C GLY A 298 23.29 -17.22 -0.91
N ILE A 299 23.37 -17.95 0.21
CA ILE A 299 24.39 -19.00 0.35
C ILE A 299 23.78 -20.25 -0.27
N GLY A 300 24.17 -20.51 -1.52
CA GLY A 300 23.89 -21.76 -2.19
C GLY A 300 24.39 -22.91 -1.33
N VAL A 301 23.49 -23.84 -1.03
CA VAL A 301 23.89 -25.19 -0.65
C VAL A 301 24.45 -25.80 -1.92
N GLU A 302 25.78 -25.84 -2.03
CA GLU A 302 26.44 -26.70 -2.99
C GLU A 302 26.26 -28.14 -2.51
N LYS A 303 25.67 -28.94 -3.41
CA LYS A 303 25.39 -30.39 -3.42
C LYS A 303 25.69 -31.23 -2.17
#